data_AF-A0A7J7N8T9-F1
#
_entry.id   AF-A0A7J7N8T9-F1
#
_cell.length_a   1.000
_cell.length_b   1.000
_cell.length_c   1.000
_cell.angle_alpha   90.00
_cell.angle_beta   90.00
_cell.angle_gamma   90.00
#
_symmetry.space_group_name_H-M   'P 1'
#
loop_
_entity.id
_entity.type
_entity.pdbx_description
1 polymer ?
#
loop_
_entity_poly.entity_id
_entity_poly.type
_entity_poly.pdbx_seq_one_letter_code
_entity_poly.pdbx_strand_id
1 'polypeptide(L)'
;MDNIDDENKRKVTIAGAAVAAYVVGATASLLLNIPIKPYTNKDYEREKYMEDILTSEELCRANLRMGIQPFHRLCSLVRDKGLMQDDKNCKVKEVMMRFLNLMGHNVRHRVLEARFHHSRETISRQFNKTLNFILKLYKCLVNDHAELVYASRVPFEISSNPRYATYFRDCVGTLDGTHVVASVPIELQD
;
A
#
# COMPACT_ATOMS: atom_id res chain seq x y z
N MET A 1 53.12 -4.00 -48.92
CA MET A 1 53.40 -4.75 -47.67
C MET A 1 52.92 -3.98 -46.44
N ASP A 2 52.26 -2.84 -46.63
CA ASP A 2 52.01 -1.81 -45.60
C ASP A 2 50.68 -1.96 -44.85
N ASN A 3 49.73 -2.76 -45.36
CA ASN A 3 48.39 -2.88 -44.76
C ASN A 3 48.36 -3.71 -43.47
N ILE A 4 49.23 -4.71 -43.36
CA ILE A 4 49.31 -5.60 -42.18
C ILE A 4 49.96 -4.87 -40.98
N ASP A 5 50.90 -3.97 -41.26
CA ASP A 5 51.62 -3.22 -40.22
C ASP A 5 50.73 -2.12 -39.60
N ASP A 6 49.87 -1.50 -40.41
CA ASP A 6 48.92 -0.48 -39.97
C ASP A 6 47.76 -1.07 -39.13
N GLU A 7 47.30 -2.28 -39.46
CA GLU A 7 46.32 -3.01 -38.65
C GLU A 7 46.88 -3.42 -37.28
N ASN A 8 48.13 -3.87 -37.23
CA ASN A 8 48.81 -4.20 -35.97
C ASN A 8 49.05 -2.96 -35.10
N LYS A 9 49.46 -1.84 -35.70
CA LYS A 9 49.54 -0.54 -34.99
C LYS A 9 48.21 -0.17 -34.35
N ARG A 10 47.10 -0.29 -35.08
CA ARG A 10 45.76 0.04 -34.58
C ARG A 10 45.33 -0.86 -33.42
N LYS A 11 45.61 -2.16 -33.49
CA LYS A 11 45.35 -3.11 -32.39
C LYS A 11 46.14 -2.78 -31.13
N VAL A 12 47.42 -2.42 -31.28
CA VAL A 12 48.29 -2.02 -30.17
C VAL A 12 47.79 -0.71 -29.53
N THR A 13 47.37 0.28 -30.34
CA THR A 13 46.81 1.53 -29.81
C THR A 13 45.50 1.31 -29.06
N ILE A 14 44.60 0.47 -29.57
CA ILE A 14 43.33 0.14 -28.90
C ILE A 14 43.57 -0.60 -27.60
N ALA A 15 44.46 -1.60 -27.59
CA ALA A 15 44.83 -2.33 -26.38
C ALA A 15 45.44 -1.40 -25.32
N GLY A 16 46.35 -0.51 -25.74
CA GLY A 16 46.94 0.50 -24.85
C GLY A 16 45.92 1.45 -24.24
N ALA A 17 44.97 1.94 -25.04
CA ALA A 17 43.88 2.80 -24.56
C ALA A 17 42.95 2.09 -23.57
N ALA A 18 42.63 0.82 -23.81
CA ALA A 18 41.80 0.01 -22.91
C ALA A 18 42.47 -0.21 -21.55
N VAL A 19 43.78 -0.50 -21.55
CA VAL A 19 44.57 -0.65 -20.31
C VAL A 19 44.62 0.67 -19.54
N ALA A 20 44.87 1.80 -20.23
CA ALA A 20 44.88 3.11 -19.59
C ALA A 20 43.52 3.46 -18.95
N ALA A 21 42.41 3.21 -19.65
CA ALA A 21 41.07 3.43 -19.12
C ALA A 21 40.76 2.56 -17.89
N TYR A 22 41.18 1.29 -17.91
CA TYR A 22 41.02 0.39 -16.78
C TYR A 22 41.84 0.85 -15.56
N VAL A 23 43.10 1.24 -15.76
CA VAL A 23 43.97 1.73 -14.68
C VAL A 23 43.42 3.02 -14.08
N VAL A 24 42.96 3.96 -14.90
CA VAL A 24 42.32 5.20 -14.42
C VAL A 24 41.03 4.90 -13.64
N GLY A 25 40.19 3.99 -14.14
CA GLY A 25 38.97 3.57 -13.44
C GLY A 25 39.26 2.89 -12.10
N ALA A 26 40.23 1.98 -12.05
CA ALA A 26 40.61 1.26 -10.83
C ALA A 26 41.28 2.19 -9.81
N THR A 27 42.18 3.07 -10.24
CA THR A 27 42.82 4.07 -9.36
C THR A 27 41.83 5.11 -8.88
N ALA A 28 40.93 5.61 -9.72
CA ALA A 28 39.84 6.48 -9.28
C ALA A 28 38.91 5.75 -8.30
N SER A 29 38.62 4.47 -8.50
CA SER A 29 37.79 3.70 -7.55
C SER A 29 38.48 3.51 -6.20
N LEU A 30 39.80 3.27 -6.20
CA LEU A 30 40.62 3.14 -4.99
C LEU A 30 40.74 4.49 -4.25
N LEU A 31 40.90 5.59 -4.99
CA LEU A 31 41.06 6.94 -4.45
C LEU A 31 39.74 7.56 -3.97
N LEU A 32 38.63 7.28 -4.67
CA LEU A 32 37.31 7.83 -4.35
C LEU A 32 36.57 7.02 -3.29
N ASN A 33 37.11 5.88 -2.86
CA ASN A 33 36.54 4.99 -1.84
C ASN A 33 35.01 4.85 -1.98
N ILE A 34 34.53 4.68 -3.21
CA ILE A 34 33.10 4.68 -3.49
C ILE A 34 32.54 3.42 -2.82
N PRO A 35 31.71 3.55 -1.76
CA PRO A 35 31.20 2.37 -1.08
C PRO A 35 30.27 1.65 -2.06
N ILE A 36 30.72 0.50 -2.58
CA ILE A 36 29.89 -0.40 -3.35
C ILE A 36 28.84 -0.93 -2.37
N LYS A 37 27.62 -0.40 -2.47
CA LYS A 37 26.50 -0.95 -1.70
C LYS A 37 26.29 -2.39 -2.16
N PRO A 38 26.16 -3.37 -1.25
CA PRO A 38 25.89 -4.74 -1.63
C PRO A 38 24.61 -4.79 -2.48
N TYR A 39 24.62 -5.62 -3.51
CA TYR A 39 23.42 -5.87 -4.32
C TYR A 39 22.30 -6.36 -3.40
N THR A 40 21.22 -5.60 -3.31
CA THR A 40 20.02 -5.99 -2.57
C THR A 40 18.95 -6.41 -3.56
N ASN A 41 18.47 -7.64 -3.45
CA ASN A 41 17.31 -8.10 -4.22
C ASN A 41 16.03 -7.50 -3.62
N LYS A 42 15.62 -6.35 -4.18
CA LYS A 42 14.45 -5.59 -3.72
C LYS A 42 13.14 -6.39 -3.77
N ASP A 43 13.01 -7.31 -4.72
CA ASP A 43 11.80 -8.12 -4.85
C ASP A 43 11.71 -9.15 -3.73
N TYR A 44 12.84 -9.80 -3.41
CA TYR A 44 12.94 -10.72 -2.28
C TYR A 44 12.67 -10.03 -0.94
N GLU A 45 13.31 -8.89 -0.68
CA GLU A 45 13.10 -8.13 0.57
C GLU A 45 11.65 -7.68 0.72
N ARG A 46 11.03 -7.22 -0.37
CA ARG A 46 9.62 -6.85 -0.40
C ARG A 46 8.73 -8.04 -0.07
N GLU A 47 8.93 -9.17 -0.72
CA GLU A 47 8.12 -10.37 -0.50
C GLU A 47 8.29 -10.91 0.93
N LYS A 48 9.53 -10.98 1.42
CA LYS A 48 9.83 -11.35 2.79
C LYS A 48 9.12 -10.44 3.80
N TYR A 49 9.21 -9.12 3.63
CA TYR A 49 8.51 -8.17 4.51
C TYR A 49 6.99 -8.39 4.55
N MET A 50 6.39 -8.71 3.40
CA MET A 50 4.97 -9.00 3.34
C MET A 50 4.60 -10.31 4.04
N GLU A 51 5.41 -11.36 3.87
CA GLU A 51 5.18 -12.65 4.55
C GLU A 51 5.41 -12.51 6.06
N ASP A 52 6.40 -11.72 6.49
CA ASP A 52 6.65 -11.43 7.91
C ASP A 52 5.41 -10.79 8.57
N ILE A 53 4.73 -9.85 7.89
CA ILE A 53 3.48 -9.25 8.39
C ILE A 53 2.38 -10.31 8.57
N LEU A 54 2.32 -11.29 7.68
CA LEU A 54 1.28 -12.32 7.66
C LEU A 54 1.65 -13.56 8.51
N THR A 55 2.78 -13.53 9.20
CA THR A 55 3.26 -14.67 10.02
C THR A 55 2.46 -14.83 11.32
N SER A 56 1.92 -13.75 11.89
CA SER A 56 1.09 -13.82 13.09
C SER A 56 -0.08 -12.83 13.08
N GLU A 57 -1.15 -13.16 13.80
CA GLU A 57 -2.32 -12.28 13.97
C GLU A 57 -1.93 -10.95 14.63
N GLU A 58 -0.98 -10.96 15.55
CA GLU A 58 -0.46 -9.76 16.21
C GLU A 58 0.23 -8.83 15.20
N LEU A 59 1.17 -9.36 14.40
CA LEU A 59 1.89 -8.58 13.40
C LEU A 59 0.97 -8.04 12.32
N CYS A 60 0.01 -8.85 11.87
CA CYS A 60 -0.99 -8.46 10.88
C CYS A 60 -1.85 -7.30 11.41
N ARG A 61 -2.38 -7.41 12.64
CA ARG A 61 -3.16 -6.33 13.27
C ARG A 61 -2.32 -5.09 13.54
N ALA A 62 -1.08 -5.26 13.98
CA ALA A 62 -0.16 -4.18 14.28
C ALA A 62 0.30 -3.40 13.03
N ASN A 63 0.22 -3.99 11.84
CA ASN A 63 0.62 -3.34 10.58
C ASN A 63 -0.56 -2.93 9.70
N LEU A 64 -1.65 -3.71 9.70
CA LEU A 64 -2.77 -3.57 8.77
C LEU A 64 -4.10 -3.21 9.45
N ARG A 65 -4.13 -3.14 10.79
CA ARG A 65 -5.34 -2.93 11.60
C ARG A 65 -6.44 -3.97 11.35
N MET A 66 -6.08 -5.13 10.81
CA MET A 66 -6.98 -6.25 10.55
C MET A 66 -6.25 -7.58 10.76
N GLY A 67 -7.00 -8.65 11.01
CA GLY A 67 -6.44 -10.01 11.09
C GLY A 67 -6.10 -10.61 9.73
N ILE A 68 -5.39 -11.73 9.72
CA ILE A 68 -4.89 -12.38 8.49
C ILE A 68 -6.06 -12.85 7.61
N GLN A 69 -7.03 -13.54 8.20
CA GLN A 69 -8.19 -14.06 7.46
C GLN A 69 -9.06 -12.95 6.84
N PRO A 70 -9.45 -11.89 7.59
CA PRO A 70 -10.08 -10.72 7.00
C PRO A 70 -9.28 -10.08 5.85
N PHE A 71 -7.95 -10.00 5.97
CA PHE A 71 -7.10 -9.42 4.93
C PHE A 71 -7.15 -10.22 3.63
N HIS A 72 -7.05 -11.55 3.70
CA HIS A 72 -7.16 -12.41 2.52
C HIS A 72 -8.55 -12.35 1.88
N ARG A 73 -9.60 -12.28 2.70
CA ARG A 73 -10.97 -12.09 2.20
C ARG A 73 -11.13 -10.76 1.46
N LEU A 74 -10.61 -9.67 2.02
CA LEU A 74 -10.62 -8.36 1.37
C LEU A 74 -9.88 -8.40 0.03
N CYS A 75 -8.69 -9.00 -0.02
CA CYS A 75 -7.94 -9.15 -1.27
C CYS A 75 -8.70 -9.96 -2.33
N SER A 76 -9.37 -11.04 -1.92
CA SER A 76 -10.16 -11.88 -2.83
C SER A 76 -11.36 -11.11 -3.37
N LEU A 77 -12.10 -10.44 -2.48
CA LEU A 77 -13.26 -9.64 -2.85
C LEU A 77 -12.90 -8.50 -3.83
N VAL A 78 -11.75 -7.86 -3.65
CA VAL A 78 -11.26 -6.82 -4.56
C VAL A 78 -10.95 -7.39 -5.96
N ARG A 79 -10.41 -8.62 -6.02
CA ARG A 79 -10.18 -9.33 -7.30
C ARG A 79 -11.49 -9.75 -7.96
N ASP A 80 -12.39 -10.36 -7.20
CA ASP A 80 -13.63 -10.96 -7.72
C ASP A 80 -14.57 -9.91 -8.31
N LYS A 81 -14.63 -8.72 -7.71
CA LYS A 81 -15.39 -7.59 -8.25
C LYS A 81 -14.72 -6.94 -9.47
N GLY A 82 -13.59 -7.47 -9.94
CA GLY A 82 -12.82 -6.93 -11.07
C GLY A 82 -12.28 -5.52 -10.82
N LEU A 83 -12.21 -5.11 -9.55
CA LEU A 83 -11.88 -3.72 -9.18
C LEU A 83 -10.38 -3.47 -9.22
N MET A 84 -9.56 -4.49 -8.94
CA MET A 84 -8.11 -4.45 -9.17
C MET A 84 -7.63 -5.79 -9.72
N GLN A 85 -6.66 -5.74 -10.64
CA GLN A 85 -6.01 -6.92 -11.21
C GLN A 85 -4.52 -6.89 -10.87
N ASP A 86 -3.94 -8.07 -10.75
CA ASP A 86 -2.48 -8.21 -10.61
C ASP A 86 -1.80 -7.69 -11.88
N ASP A 87 -0.83 -6.79 -11.72
CA ASP A 87 0.08 -6.36 -12.77
C ASP A 87 1.46 -6.99 -12.55
N LYS A 88 2.29 -7.08 -13.59
CA LYS A 88 3.68 -7.57 -13.55
C LYS A 88 4.49 -6.91 -12.42
N ASN A 89 4.16 -5.65 -12.10
CA ASN A 89 4.90 -4.83 -11.15
C ASN A 89 4.23 -4.68 -9.77
N CYS A 90 2.96 -5.07 -9.61
CA CYS A 90 2.20 -4.85 -8.39
C CYS A 90 1.05 -5.87 -8.27
N LYS A 91 1.17 -6.76 -7.29
CA LYS A 91 0.09 -7.68 -6.92
C LYS A 91 -0.96 -6.95 -6.05
N VAL A 92 -2.23 -7.33 -6.15
CA VAL A 92 -3.33 -6.81 -5.32
C VAL A 92 -2.99 -6.91 -3.82
N LYS A 93 -2.40 -8.05 -3.40
CA LYS A 93 -1.94 -8.27 -2.01
C LYS A 93 -1.04 -7.13 -1.52
N GLU A 94 -0.06 -6.73 -2.34
CA GLU A 94 0.94 -5.72 -2.01
C GLU A 94 0.35 -4.31 -1.98
N VAL A 95 -0.51 -4.00 -2.96
CA VAL A 95 -1.21 -2.71 -3.03
C VAL A 95 -2.13 -2.53 -1.83
N MET A 96 -2.92 -3.55 -1.50
CA MET A 96 -3.82 -3.54 -0.34
C MET A 96 -3.03 -3.42 0.98
N MET A 97 -1.93 -4.15 1.10
CA MET A 97 -1.08 -4.08 2.30
C MET A 97 -0.50 -2.68 2.51
N ARG A 98 0.01 -2.04 1.45
CA ARG A 98 0.46 -0.64 1.52
C ARG A 98 -0.65 0.31 1.92
N PHE A 99 -1.82 0.18 1.30
CA PHE A 99 -2.97 1.05 1.57
C PHE A 99 -3.40 0.96 3.03
N LEU A 100 -3.50 -0.25 3.59
CA LEU A 100 -3.88 -0.47 4.98
C LEU A 100 -2.81 0.03 5.96
N ASN A 101 -1.52 -0.19 5.67
CA ASN A 101 -0.43 0.31 6.50
C ASN A 101 -0.41 1.85 6.53
N LEU A 102 -0.67 2.48 5.38
CA LEU A 102 -0.82 3.93 5.24
C LEU A 102 -2.00 4.46 6.06
N MET A 103 -3.20 3.92 5.86
CA MET A 103 -4.43 4.39 6.49
C MET A 103 -4.48 4.09 7.99
N GLY A 104 -4.04 2.89 8.40
CA GLY A 104 -4.12 2.43 9.78
C GLY A 104 -3.12 3.08 10.73
N HIS A 105 -2.05 3.67 10.20
CA HIS A 105 -0.94 4.22 10.99
C HIS A 105 -0.50 5.62 10.53
N ASN A 106 -1.17 6.22 9.55
CA ASN A 106 -0.80 7.51 8.95
C ASN A 106 0.68 7.56 8.51
N VAL A 107 1.15 6.47 7.91
CA VAL A 107 2.56 6.29 7.53
C VAL A 107 2.90 7.17 6.33
N ARG A 108 4.03 7.86 6.32
CA ARG A 108 4.40 8.70 5.16
C ARG A 108 4.77 7.83 3.95
N HIS A 109 4.47 8.27 2.73
CA HIS A 109 4.84 7.55 1.49
C HIS A 109 6.34 7.19 1.39
N ARG A 110 7.23 8.01 1.96
CA ARG A 110 8.68 7.73 2.01
C ARG A 110 9.02 6.46 2.82
N VAL A 111 8.26 6.17 3.86
CA VAL A 111 8.46 4.95 4.67
C VAL A 111 8.02 3.72 3.87
N LEU A 112 6.91 3.83 3.14
CA LEU A 112 6.44 2.76 2.24
C LEU A 112 7.41 2.54 1.07
N GLU A 113 8.03 3.60 0.55
CA GLU A 113 9.08 3.50 -0.48
C GLU A 113 10.27 2.67 0.02
N ALA A 114 10.69 2.87 1.27
CA ALA A 114 11.78 2.10 1.86
C ALA A 114 11.42 0.62 2.08
N ARG A 115 10.20 0.33 2.55
CA ARG A 115 9.73 -1.03 2.88
C ARG A 115 9.36 -1.87 1.67
N PHE A 116 8.68 -1.27 0.70
CA PHE A 116 8.17 -1.96 -0.48
C PHE A 116 9.03 -1.72 -1.72
N HIS A 117 10.08 -0.92 -1.65
CA HIS A 117 11.01 -0.67 -2.75
C HIS A 117 10.36 -0.14 -4.05
N HIS A 118 9.22 0.56 -3.93
CA HIS A 118 8.58 1.26 -5.05
C HIS A 118 8.74 2.77 -4.92
N SER A 119 8.80 3.47 -6.06
CA SER A 119 8.86 4.93 -6.06
C SER A 119 7.64 5.55 -5.39
N ARG A 120 7.84 6.71 -4.75
CA ARG A 120 6.73 7.49 -4.16
C ARG A 120 5.60 7.81 -5.14
N GLU A 121 5.93 8.02 -6.41
CA GLU A 121 4.95 8.24 -7.46
C GLU A 121 4.06 7.00 -7.64
N THR A 122 4.67 5.81 -7.71
CA THR A 122 3.93 4.54 -7.82
C THR A 122 3.05 4.33 -6.60
N ILE A 123 3.57 4.57 -5.40
CA ILE A 123 2.81 4.46 -4.14
C ILE A 123 1.61 5.41 -4.14
N SER A 124 1.81 6.68 -4.51
CA SER A 124 0.75 7.68 -4.57
C SER A 124 -0.33 7.32 -5.60
N ARG A 125 0.07 6.89 -6.80
CA ARG A 125 -0.86 6.46 -7.85
C ARG A 125 -1.68 5.26 -7.40
N GLN A 126 -1.04 4.25 -6.81
CA GLN A 126 -1.74 3.06 -6.32
C GLN A 126 -2.64 3.37 -5.13
N PHE A 127 -2.23 4.29 -4.24
CA PHE A 127 -3.08 4.76 -3.15
C PHE A 127 -4.39 5.36 -3.68
N ASN A 128 -4.30 6.33 -4.58
CA ASN A 128 -5.48 6.99 -5.14
C ASN A 128 -6.39 6.01 -5.91
N LYS A 129 -5.79 5.07 -6.64
CA LYS A 129 -6.55 3.97 -7.27
C LYS A 129 -7.29 3.15 -6.23
N THR A 130 -6.58 2.65 -5.22
CA THR A 130 -7.15 1.83 -4.13
C THR A 130 -8.26 2.57 -3.38
N LEU A 131 -8.04 3.84 -3.04
CA LEU A 131 -9.03 4.68 -2.36
C LEU A 131 -10.34 4.76 -3.17
N ASN A 132 -10.24 5.08 -4.45
CA ASN A 132 -11.41 5.12 -5.33
C ASN A 132 -12.14 3.78 -5.41
N PHE A 133 -11.40 2.66 -5.40
CA PHE A 133 -12.01 1.32 -5.39
C PHE A 133 -12.69 1.01 -4.07
N ILE A 134 -12.06 1.31 -2.93
CA ILE A 134 -12.66 1.11 -1.61
C ILE A 134 -13.94 1.95 -1.45
N LEU A 135 -13.97 3.18 -1.96
CA LEU A 135 -15.18 4.01 -1.94
C LEU A 135 -16.32 3.41 -2.78
N LYS A 136 -16.01 2.77 -3.92
CA LYS A 136 -17.01 2.01 -4.70
C LYS A 136 -17.48 0.77 -3.97
N LEU A 137 -16.55 0.05 -3.35
CA LEU A 137 -16.84 -1.14 -2.58
C LEU A 137 -17.71 -0.82 -1.36
N TYR A 138 -17.43 0.28 -0.67
CA TYR A 138 -18.24 0.77 0.45
C TYR A 138 -19.70 0.94 0.04
N LYS A 139 -19.96 1.50 -1.14
CA LYS A 139 -21.34 1.61 -1.65
C LYS A 139 -21.98 0.24 -1.83
N CYS A 140 -21.28 -0.75 -2.38
CA CYS A 140 -21.84 -2.11 -2.50
C CYS A 140 -22.08 -2.74 -1.13
N LEU A 141 -21.07 -2.73 -0.25
CA LEU A 141 -21.16 -3.38 1.06
C LEU A 141 -22.20 -2.70 1.95
N VAL A 142 -22.17 -1.38 2.05
CA VAL A 142 -23.07 -0.63 2.93
C VAL A 142 -24.46 -0.49 2.33
N ASN A 143 -24.64 -0.35 1.01
CA ASN A 143 -25.99 -0.29 0.44
C ASN A 143 -26.68 -1.66 0.43
N ASP A 144 -25.95 -2.75 0.16
CA ASP A 144 -26.52 -4.10 0.24
C ASP A 144 -26.79 -4.49 1.70
N HIS A 145 -25.92 -4.10 2.65
CA HIS A 145 -26.21 -4.24 4.07
C HIS A 145 -27.31 -3.31 4.54
N ALA A 146 -27.44 -2.11 3.98
CA ALA A 146 -28.53 -1.19 4.29
C ALA A 146 -29.89 -1.84 4.05
N GLU A 147 -30.10 -2.60 2.98
CA GLU A 147 -31.38 -3.31 2.82
C GLU A 147 -31.64 -4.33 3.95
N LEU A 148 -30.60 -5.05 4.40
CA LEU A 148 -30.69 -6.00 5.52
C LEU A 148 -30.76 -5.33 6.92
N VAL A 149 -30.14 -4.17 7.06
CA VAL A 149 -29.93 -3.43 8.31
C VAL A 149 -31.07 -2.43 8.51
N TYR A 150 -31.58 -1.78 7.46
CA TYR A 150 -32.86 -1.04 7.45
C TYR A 150 -34.09 -1.97 7.50
N ALA A 151 -33.95 -3.26 7.18
CA ALA A 151 -34.99 -4.25 7.49
C ALA A 151 -35.09 -4.53 9.00
N SER A 152 -34.05 -4.22 9.79
CA SER A 152 -34.14 -4.26 11.25
C SER A 152 -34.90 -3.03 11.75
N ARG A 153 -36.05 -3.28 12.39
CA ARG A 153 -36.87 -2.23 13.00
C ARG A 153 -36.01 -1.46 14.01
N VAL A 154 -36.19 -0.13 14.04
CA VAL A 154 -35.62 0.76 15.07
C VAL A 154 -35.72 0.08 16.44
N PRO A 155 -34.61 -0.02 17.22
CA PRO A 155 -34.59 -0.70 18.50
C PRO A 155 -35.79 -0.33 19.38
N PHE A 156 -36.32 -1.30 20.13
CA PHE A 156 -37.54 -1.10 20.92
C PHE A 156 -37.39 0.04 21.93
N GLU A 157 -36.21 0.22 22.50
CA GLU A 157 -35.85 1.26 23.47
C GLU A 157 -36.00 2.66 22.88
N ILE A 158 -35.77 2.81 21.57
CA ILE A 158 -35.91 4.07 20.84
C ILE A 158 -37.35 4.24 20.35
N SER A 159 -37.94 3.20 19.76
CA SER A 159 -39.28 3.27 19.16
C SER A 159 -40.41 3.35 20.19
N SER A 160 -40.23 2.77 21.39
CA SER A 160 -41.20 2.83 22.49
C SER A 160 -41.16 4.13 23.28
N ASN A 161 -40.09 4.93 23.16
CA ASN A 161 -39.92 6.17 23.91
C ASN A 161 -40.29 7.38 23.05
N PRO A 162 -41.40 8.11 23.33
CA PRO A 162 -41.83 9.26 22.53
C PRO A 162 -40.77 10.37 22.43
N ARG A 163 -39.92 10.48 23.47
CA ARG A 163 -38.82 11.44 23.51
C ARG A 163 -37.76 11.16 22.44
N TYR A 164 -37.54 9.89 22.08
CA TYR A 164 -36.51 9.49 21.12
C TYR A 164 -37.09 9.12 19.76
N ALA A 165 -38.27 8.50 19.71
CA ALA A 165 -38.93 8.04 18.49
C ALA A 165 -39.12 9.13 17.43
N THR A 166 -39.26 10.39 17.85
CA THR A 166 -39.44 11.54 16.96
C THR A 166 -38.15 11.98 16.28
N TYR A 167 -37.00 11.86 16.97
CA TYR A 167 -35.69 12.31 16.46
C TYR A 167 -34.88 11.19 15.79
N PHE A 168 -35.12 9.94 16.18
CA PHE A 168 -34.37 8.77 15.75
C PHE A 168 -35.21 7.81 14.89
N ARG A 169 -36.11 8.37 14.08
CA ARG A 169 -36.85 7.60 13.08
C ARG A 169 -35.84 7.01 12.08
N ASP A 170 -35.93 5.71 11.83
CA ASP A 170 -35.00 4.92 11.01
C ASP A 170 -33.57 4.78 11.58
N CYS A 171 -33.39 5.05 12.87
CA CYS A 171 -32.12 4.80 13.55
C CYS A 171 -31.82 3.31 13.61
N VAL A 172 -30.62 2.95 13.17
CA VAL A 172 -30.16 1.56 13.11
C VAL A 172 -29.30 1.14 14.30
N GLY A 173 -29.16 2.03 15.29
CA GLY A 173 -28.35 1.80 16.49
C GLY A 173 -26.86 2.02 16.26
N THR A 174 -26.04 1.46 17.16
CA THR A 174 -24.58 1.55 17.10
C THR A 174 -24.01 0.42 16.25
N LEU A 175 -23.31 0.76 15.16
CA LEU A 175 -22.71 -0.23 14.25
C LEU A 175 -21.67 -1.14 14.94
N ASP A 176 -20.90 -0.60 15.88
CA ASP A 176 -19.83 -1.30 16.61
C ASP A 176 -19.84 -0.99 18.12
N GLY A 177 -20.96 -0.50 18.67
CA GLY A 177 -21.01 -0.02 20.06
C GLY A 177 -20.16 1.23 20.34
N THR A 178 -19.58 1.86 19.31
CA THR A 178 -18.79 3.07 19.44
C THR A 178 -19.72 4.28 19.60
N HIS A 179 -19.71 4.90 20.78
CA HIS A 179 -20.41 6.14 21.03
C HIS A 179 -19.60 7.32 20.49
N VAL A 180 -20.10 7.98 19.45
CA VAL A 180 -19.55 9.26 18.98
C VAL A 180 -20.17 10.38 19.80
N VAL A 181 -19.34 11.20 20.44
CA VAL A 181 -19.81 12.39 21.15
C VAL A 181 -20.34 13.37 20.11
N ALA A 182 -21.65 13.60 20.13
CA ALA A 182 -22.30 14.64 19.37
C ALA A 182 -22.75 15.73 20.35
N SER A 183 -22.23 16.95 20.16
CA SER A 183 -22.73 18.13 20.86
C SER A 183 -23.38 19.06 19.85
N VAL A 184 -24.51 19.64 20.24
CA VAL A 184 -25.13 20.73 19.47
C VAL A 184 -24.18 21.93 19.48
N PRO A 185 -23.94 22.64 18.36
CA PRO A 185 -23.18 23.88 18.39
C PRO A 185 -23.71 24.85 19.45
N ILE A 186 -22.84 25.60 20.12
CA ILE A 186 -23.22 26.53 21.21
C ILE A 186 -24.32 27.51 20.78
N GLU A 187 -24.31 27.90 19.51
CA GLU A 187 -25.30 28.80 18.90
C GLU A 187 -26.73 28.23 18.84
N LEU A 188 -26.89 26.93 19.06
CA LEU A 188 -28.15 26.19 18.99
C LEU A 188 -28.53 25.57 20.35
N GLN A 189 -27.79 25.89 21.42
CA GLN A 189 -28.07 25.46 22.79
C GLN A 189 -28.73 26.62 23.55
N ASP A 190 -30.06 26.73 23.44
CA ASP A 190 -30.90 27.65 24.24
C ASP A 190 -31.27 27.03 25.60
#